data_AF-A0A9N9RRN6-F1
#
_entry.id   AF-A0A9N9RRN6-F1
#
_cell.length_a   1.000
_cell.length_b   1.000
_cell.length_c   1.000
_cell.angle_alpha   90.00
_cell.angle_beta   90.00
_cell.angle_gamma   90.00
#
_symmetry.space_group_name_H-M   'P 1'
#
loop_
_entity.id
_entity.type
_entity.pdbx_description
1 polymer ?
#
loop_
_entity_poly.entity_id
_entity_poly.type
_entity_poly.pdbx_seq_one_letter_code
_entity_poly.pdbx_strand_id
1 'polypeptide(L)'
;MVHLILLIQFSSNPKSKHYYDFESIPDAVKHICTLYEEKLKKINQKVPYITYDIMNLYQYVDELQDCSMLVDRGDGRNYIAYPKLWVKQKIFHILRHEVPE
;
A
#
# COMPACT_ATOMS: atom_id res chain seq x y z
N MET A 1 11.53 14.08 10.57
CA MET A 1 10.24 13.53 10.07
C MET A 1 10.45 13.19 8.61
N VAL A 2 10.05 12.01 8.19
CA VAL A 2 10.16 11.57 6.80
C VAL A 2 8.77 11.75 6.18
N HIS A 3 8.65 12.56 5.13
CA HIS A 3 7.39 12.63 4.40
C HIS A 3 7.36 11.56 3.33
N LEU A 4 6.22 10.90 3.16
CA LEU A 4 6.01 9.87 2.17
C LEU A 4 4.71 10.13 1.40
N ILE A 5 4.78 10.04 0.08
CA ILE A 5 3.63 10.16 -0.81
C ILE A 5 3.42 8.81 -1.50
N LEU A 6 2.29 8.19 -1.26
CA LEU A 6 1.86 6.97 -1.93
C LEU A 6 1.01 7.35 -3.15
N LEU A 7 1.42 6.90 -4.33
CA LEU A 7 0.71 7.11 -5.59
C LEU A 7 0.09 5.79 -6.02
N ILE A 8 -1.24 5.77 -6.20
CA ILE A 8 -1.98 4.58 -6.64
C ILE A 8 -2.83 4.93 -7.85
N GLN A 9 -2.83 4.02 -8.83
CA GLN A 9 -3.79 4.03 -9.91
C GLN A 9 -4.52 2.68 -9.94
N PHE A 10 -5.83 2.70 -9.66
CA PHE A 10 -6.61 1.46 -9.55
C PHE A 10 -6.95 0.80 -10.89
N SER A 11 -6.99 1.56 -11.98
CA SER A 11 -7.37 1.07 -13.31
C SER A 11 -6.68 1.89 -14.41
N SER A 12 -6.76 1.47 -15.66
CA SER A 12 -6.26 2.23 -16.80
C SER A 12 -6.97 3.59 -17.01
N ASN A 13 -8.10 3.85 -16.33
CA ASN A 13 -8.75 5.16 -16.32
C ASN A 13 -7.90 6.20 -15.56
N PRO A 14 -7.49 7.33 -16.19
CA PRO A 14 -6.73 8.38 -15.51
C PRO A 14 -7.41 8.97 -14.27
N LYS A 15 -8.74 8.91 -14.19
CA LYS A 15 -9.51 9.41 -13.02
C LYS A 15 -9.37 8.53 -11.78
N SER A 16 -8.85 7.31 -11.91
CA SER A 16 -8.60 6.43 -10.77
C SER A 16 -7.22 6.63 -10.14
N LYS A 17 -6.53 7.73 -10.47
CA LYS A 17 -5.27 8.12 -9.84
C LYS A 17 -5.56 8.83 -8.53
N HIS A 18 -4.97 8.33 -7.46
CA HIS A 18 -5.05 8.90 -6.12
C HIS A 18 -3.65 9.02 -5.54
N TYR A 19 -3.46 10.02 -4.68
CA TYR A 19 -2.27 10.14 -3.87
C TYR A 19 -2.67 10.23 -2.40
N TYR A 20 -1.79 9.77 -1.52
CA TYR A 20 -1.98 9.78 -0.08
C TYR A 20 -0.66 10.14 0.60
N ASP A 21 -0.73 11.06 1.56
CA ASP A 21 0.44 11.54 2.29
C ASP A 21 0.55 10.84 3.65
N PHE A 22 1.76 10.48 4.05
CA PHE A 22 2.07 9.81 5.30
C PHE A 22 3.37 10.35 5.92
N GLU A 23 3.50 10.15 7.23
CA GLU A 23 4.72 10.49 7.99
C GLU A 23 5.62 9.27 8.23
N SER A 24 5.16 8.06 7.86
CA SER A 24 5.89 6.82 8.05
C SER A 24 5.54 5.75 7.00
N ILE A 25 6.50 4.85 6.70
CA ILE A 25 6.27 3.70 5.82
C ILE A 25 5.24 2.71 6.42
N PRO A 26 5.27 2.41 7.74
CA PRO A 26 4.23 1.57 8.36
C PRO A 26 2.81 2.07 8.13
N ASP A 27 2.57 3.38 8.26
CA ASP A 27 1.22 3.94 8.06
C ASP A 27 0.77 3.82 6.61
N ALA A 28 1.68 4.02 5.66
CA ALA A 28 1.40 3.84 4.24
C ALA A 28 1.07 2.37 3.91
N VAL A 29 1.78 1.42 4.51
CA VAL A 29 1.48 -0.02 4.35
C VAL A 29 0.13 -0.38 4.97
N LYS A 30 -0.17 0.12 6.18
CA LYS A 30 -1.48 -0.07 6.81
C LYS A 30 -2.60 0.45 5.93
N HIS A 31 -2.41 1.61 5.29
CA HIS A 31 -3.39 2.15 4.35
C HIS A 31 -3.62 1.22 3.15
N ILE A 32 -2.57 0.61 2.58
CA ILE A 32 -2.72 -0.37 1.50
C ILE A 32 -3.52 -1.59 1.97
N CYS A 33 -3.28 -2.09 3.19
CA CYS A 33 -4.07 -3.17 3.78
C CYS A 33 -5.55 -2.77 3.91
N THR A 34 -5.84 -1.58 4.43
CA THR A 34 -7.21 -1.06 4.56
C THR A 34 -7.91 -0.97 3.20
N LEU A 35 -7.24 -0.48 2.15
CA LEU A 35 -7.81 -0.43 0.80
C LEU A 35 -8.15 -1.83 0.27
N TYR A 36 -7.31 -2.82 0.56
CA TYR A 36 -7.59 -4.20 0.18
C TYR A 36 -8.76 -4.80 0.97
N GLU A 37 -8.82 -4.55 2.27
CA GLU A 37 -9.93 -4.98 3.14
C GLU A 37 -11.25 -4.36 2.70
N GLU A 38 -11.28 -3.09 2.32
CA GLU A 38 -12.47 -2.44 1.76
C GLU A 38 -12.92 -3.10 0.44
N LYS A 39 -11.98 -3.46 -0.44
CA LYS A 39 -12.27 -4.23 -1.65
C LYS A 39 -12.90 -5.58 -1.29
N LEU A 40 -12.32 -6.31 -0.33
CA LEU A 40 -12.84 -7.59 0.12
C LEU A 40 -14.23 -7.48 0.77
N LYS A 41 -14.48 -6.44 1.59
CA LYS A 41 -15.79 -6.18 2.20
C LYS A 41 -16.88 -5.93 1.15
N LYS A 42 -16.55 -5.19 0.08
CA LYS A 42 -17.48 -4.93 -1.04
C LYS A 42 -17.86 -6.21 -1.78
N ILE A 43 -16.92 -7.14 -1.94
CA ILE A 43 -17.13 -8.44 -2.59
C ILE A 43 -17.90 -9.40 -1.66
N ASN A 44 -17.53 -9.45 -0.38
CA ASN A 44 -18.03 -10.42 0.61
C ASN A 44 -18.93 -9.77 1.67
N GLN A 45 -20.00 -9.10 1.24
CA GLN A 45 -20.91 -8.34 2.13
C GLN A 45 -21.55 -9.15 3.26
N LYS A 46 -21.56 -10.49 3.14
CA LYS A 46 -22.18 -11.41 4.11
C LYS A 46 -21.21 -12.01 5.13
N VAL A 47 -19.90 -11.79 4.96
CA VAL A 47 -18.88 -12.40 5.82
C VAL A 47 -18.48 -11.41 6.92
N PRO A 48 -18.68 -11.76 8.22
CA PRO A 48 -18.41 -10.84 9.32
C PRO A 48 -16.92 -10.61 9.58
N TYR A 49 -16.07 -11.61 9.27
CA TYR A 49 -14.63 -11.55 9.48
C TYR A 49 -13.90 -11.97 8.22
N ILE A 50 -13.06 -11.09 7.70
CA ILE A 50 -12.29 -11.31 6.48
C ILE A 50 -10.87 -11.66 6.88
N THR A 51 -10.40 -12.83 6.46
CA THR A 51 -9.00 -13.24 6.58
C THR A 51 -8.39 -13.29 5.19
N TYR A 52 -7.14 -12.86 5.07
CA TYR A 52 -6.36 -12.94 3.85
C TYR A 52 -4.90 -13.20 4.20
N ASP A 53 -4.19 -13.93 3.33
CA ASP A 53 -2.75 -14.09 3.43
C ASP A 53 -2.01 -12.95 2.71
N ILE A 54 -0.68 -12.97 2.85
CA ILE A 54 0.19 -12.00 2.18
C ILE A 54 0.21 -12.15 0.65
N MET A 55 -0.03 -13.36 0.13
CA MET A 55 -0.02 -13.60 -1.32
C MET A 55 -1.21 -12.91 -1.99
N ASN A 56 -2.36 -12.91 -1.33
CA ASN A 56 -3.56 -12.18 -1.74
C ASN A 56 -3.29 -10.66 -1.79
N LEU A 57 -2.57 -10.12 -0.80
CA LEU A 57 -2.20 -8.70 -0.79
C LEU A 57 -1.20 -8.36 -1.90
N TYR A 58 -0.24 -9.24 -2.19
CA TYR A 58 0.66 -9.08 -3.33
C TYR A 58 -0.08 -9.09 -4.65
N GLN A 59 -1.01 -10.03 -4.83
CA GLN A 59 -1.83 -10.09 -6.02
C GLN A 59 -2.65 -8.81 -6.18
N TYR A 60 -3.24 -8.29 -5.10
CA TYR A 60 -3.94 -7.01 -5.13
C TYR A 60 -3.05 -5.86 -5.61
N VAL A 61 -1.82 -5.75 -5.08
CA VAL A 61 -0.87 -4.71 -5.49
C VAL A 61 -0.45 -4.89 -6.95
N ASP A 62 -0.31 -6.13 -7.42
CA ASP A 62 0.01 -6.45 -8.81
C ASP A 62 -1.14 -6.10 -9.77
N GLU A 63 -2.39 -6.30 -9.35
CA GLU A 63 -3.62 -5.93 -10.09
C GLU A 63 -3.79 -4.41 -10.26
N LEU A 64 -3.22 -3.58 -9.39
CA LEU A 64 -3.25 -2.12 -9.55
C LEU A 64 -2.57 -1.73 -10.86
N GLN A 65 -3.10 -0.74 -11.58
CA GLN A 65 -2.47 -0.23 -12.79
C GLN A 65 -1.08 0.36 -12.47
N ASP A 66 -0.99 1.10 -11.36
CA ASP A 66 0.28 1.62 -10.84
C ASP A 66 0.23 1.73 -9.31
N CYS A 67 1.38 1.55 -8.68
CA CYS A 67 1.58 1.74 -7.25
C CYS A 67 3.05 2.08 -7.01
N SER A 68 3.31 3.30 -6.57
CA SER A 68 4.66 3.78 -6.28
C SER A 68 4.66 4.64 -5.01
N MET A 69 5.82 4.73 -4.37
CA MET A 69 6.00 5.55 -3.17
C MET A 69 7.14 6.54 -3.38
N LEU A 70 6.88 7.81 -3.11
CA LEU A 70 7.89 8.85 -3.02
C LEU A 70 8.27 8.99 -1.55
N VAL A 71 9.54 8.82 -1.20
CA VAL A 71 10.02 8.95 0.18
C VAL A 71 11.06 10.07 0.26
N ASP A 72 10.84 11.02 1.16
CA ASP A 72 11.79 12.10 1.43
C ASP A 72 13.08 11.52 2.03
N ARG A 73 14.23 11.89 1.46
CA ARG A 73 15.55 11.48 1.96
C ARG A 73 15.98 12.23 3.22
N GLY A 74 15.32 13.35 3.55
CA GLY A 74 15.66 14.17 4.70
C GLY A 74 16.99 14.94 4.58
N ASP A 75 17.65 14.87 3.42
CA ASP A 75 18.97 15.47 3.15
C ASP A 75 18.91 16.76 2.31
N GLY A 76 17.73 17.16 1.81
CA GLY A 76 17.63 18.37 0.98
C GLY A 76 16.35 18.57 0.15
N ARG A 77 15.19 18.00 0.56
CA ARG A 77 13.90 18.01 -0.18
C ARG A 77 13.90 17.20 -1.48
N ASN A 78 14.61 16.08 -1.51
CA ASN A 78 14.57 15.16 -2.63
C ASN A 78 13.73 13.93 -2.27
N TYR A 79 12.76 13.63 -3.12
CA TYR A 79 12.01 12.37 -3.04
C TYR A 79 12.71 11.31 -3.88
N ILE A 80 12.90 10.12 -3.30
CA ILE A 80 13.20 8.93 -4.09
C ILE A 80 11.89 8.27 -4.45
N ALA A 81 11.69 8.00 -5.74
CA ALA A 81 10.60 7.18 -6.23
C ALA A 81 10.95 5.70 -6.11
N TYR A 82 10.11 4.96 -5.40
CA TYR A 82 10.18 3.53 -5.25
C TYR A 82 9.07 2.85 -6.05
N PRO A 83 9.40 1.82 -6.86
CA PRO A 83 8.43 1.14 -7.69
C PRO A 83 7.58 0.16 -6.87
N LYS A 84 6.51 -0.33 -7.49
CA LYS A 84 5.58 -1.33 -6.95
C LYS A 84 6.28 -2.53 -6.29
N LEU A 85 7.36 -3.04 -6.88
CA LEU A 85 8.11 -4.17 -6.32
C LEU A 85 8.66 -3.86 -4.92
N TRP A 86 9.16 -2.64 -4.72
CA TRP A 86 9.66 -2.19 -3.43
C TRP A 86 8.54 -2.04 -2.40
N VAL A 87 7.36 -1.57 -2.83
CA VAL A 87 6.16 -1.50 -1.97
C VAL A 87 5.79 -2.88 -1.43
N LYS A 88 5.77 -3.92 -2.29
CA LYS A 88 5.52 -5.31 -1.85
C LYS A 88 6.55 -5.80 -0.82
N GLN A 89 7.83 -5.47 -1.01
CA GLN A 89 8.87 -5.82 -0.02
C GLN A 89 8.66 -5.13 1.32
N LYS A 90 8.19 -3.88 1.33
CA LYS A 90 7.87 -3.16 2.58
C LYS A 90 6.65 -3.73 3.29
N ILE A 91 5.63 -4.13 2.55
CA ILE A 91 4.48 -4.86 3.10
C ILE A 91 4.95 -6.12 3.83
N PHE A 92 5.80 -6.94 3.21
CA PHE A 92 6.37 -8.14 3.86
C PHE A 92 7.04 -7.83 5.19
N HIS A 93 7.94 -6.85 5.16
CA HIS A 93 8.76 -6.52 6.30
C HIS A 93 7.90 -6.04 7.46
N ILE A 94 6.93 -5.17 7.20
CA ILE A 94 6.07 -4.60 8.24
C ILE A 94 5.14 -5.67 8.82
N LEU A 95 4.44 -6.42 7.97
CA LEU A 95 3.50 -7.44 8.45
C LEU A 95 4.22 -8.56 9.22
N ARG A 96 5.44 -8.93 8.84
CA ARG A 96 6.22 -9.93 9.59
C ARG A 96 6.60 -9.47 11.00
N HIS A 97 6.79 -8.17 11.22
CA HIS A 97 7.15 -7.63 12.54
C HIS A 97 5.91 -7.28 13.38
N GLU A 98 4.72 -7.17 12.79
CA GLU A 98 3.47 -6.92 13.50
C GLU A 98 2.80 -8.21 14.01
N VAL A 99 3.17 -9.38 13.49
CA VAL A 99 2.72 -10.68 14.02
C VAL A 99 3.64 -11.08 15.18
N PRO A 100 3.17 -11.06 16.44
CA PRO A 100 3.93 -11.66 17.54
C PRO A 100 4.07 -13.17 17.28
N GLU A 101 5.28 -13.71 17.48
CA GLU A 101 5.59 -15.14 17.39
C GLU A 101 4.68 -16.00 18.26
#